data_AF-A0A1X0R7K6-F1
#
_entry.id   AF-A0A1X0R7K6-F1
#
_cell.length_a   1.000
_cell.length_b   1.000
_cell.length_c   1.000
_cell.angle_alpha   90.00
_cell.angle_beta   90.00
_cell.angle_gamma   90.00
#
_symmetry.space_group_name_H-M   'P 1'
#
loop_
_entity.id
_entity.type
_entity.pdbx_description
1 polymer ?
#
loop_
_entity_poly.entity_id
_entity_poly.type
_entity_poly.pdbx_seq_one_letter_code
_entity_poly.pdbx_strand_id
1 'polypeptide(L)'
;MFLNGMYTDDYTCSVLFCRKVLLSSVADGVSLELSDFTTDEVDKYFRPCTVDPGRKDTFVSYHGGTDIRRLSSAEYYSMSGTVNRQKAQQGRKQNLGIESIKTNIPSPKTASTQRYMLYITYILQHMDSLFNFYNFETTKLKWLNYIGSQEAIQESVNILLNGGKKYNKSRRKNTKKNRKKKEKSSKTCGTHASYHTIRKVYTLFLFLFSTN
;
A
#
# COMPACT_ATOMS: atom_id res chain seq x y z
N MET A 1 -7.91 17.56 -13.03
CA MET A 1 -6.68 17.34 -13.84
C MET A 1 -6.01 16.09 -13.30
N PHE A 2 -6.04 14.97 -14.03
CA PHE A 2 -5.39 13.74 -13.58
C PHE A 2 -3.99 13.67 -14.18
N LEU A 3 -2.97 13.71 -13.33
CA LEU A 3 -1.58 13.54 -13.75
C LEU A 3 -1.24 12.05 -13.69
N ASN A 4 -1.49 11.33 -14.78
CA ASN A 4 -0.97 9.97 -14.94
C ASN A 4 0.40 10.06 -15.60
N GLY A 5 1.47 9.98 -14.79
CA GLY A 5 2.84 9.91 -15.27
C GLY A 5 3.30 8.47 -15.43
N MET A 6 3.84 8.12 -16.60
CA MET A 6 4.62 6.90 -16.77
C MET A 6 6.09 7.22 -16.52
N TYR A 7 6.66 6.59 -15.48
CA TYR A 7 8.04 6.78 -15.09
C TYR A 7 8.86 5.58 -15.55
N THR A 8 9.78 5.80 -16.48
CA THR A 8 10.79 4.81 -16.89
C THR A 8 12.17 5.46 -16.87
N ASP A 9 13.03 4.89 -16.05
CA ASP A 9 14.49 4.88 -16.07
C ASP A 9 15.13 6.00 -16.93
N ASP A 10 15.03 7.22 -16.41
CA ASP A 10 15.71 8.46 -16.83
C ASP A 10 15.07 9.34 -17.92
N TYR A 11 13.84 9.05 -18.34
CA TYR A 11 13.02 10.01 -19.10
C TYR A 11 11.60 10.11 -18.52
N THR A 12 11.13 11.33 -18.31
CA THR A 12 9.75 11.59 -17.88
C THR A 12 8.95 12.06 -19.08
N CYS A 13 8.07 11.21 -19.60
CA CYS A 13 7.05 11.63 -20.56
C CYS A 13 5.76 11.90 -19.78
N SER A 14 5.34 13.17 -19.76
CA SER A 14 4.08 13.59 -19.15
C SER A 14 3.08 13.90 -20.25
N VAL A 15 2.07 13.06 -20.40
CA VAL A 15 1.00 13.26 -21.37
C VAL A 15 -0.17 13.93 -20.65
N LEU A 16 -0.43 15.18 -21.00
CA LEU A 16 -1.58 15.94 -20.51
C LEU A 16 -2.83 15.52 -21.26
N PHE A 17 -3.67 14.68 -20.65
CA PHE A 17 -5.03 14.47 -21.13
C PHE A 17 -5.92 15.63 -20.69
N CYS A 18 -6.02 16.64 -21.55
CA CYS A 18 -7.07 17.64 -21.45
C CYS A 18 -8.34 17.07 -22.08
N ARG A 19 -9.26 16.55 -21.25
CA ARG A 19 -10.61 16.23 -21.72
C ARG A 19 -11.27 17.55 -22.14
N LYS A 20 -11.61 17.68 -23.42
CA LYS A 20 -12.46 18.77 -23.90
C LYS A 20 -13.82 18.58 -23.22
N VAL A 21 -14.17 19.47 -22.29
CA VAL A 21 -15.47 19.46 -21.62
C VAL A 21 -16.51 19.76 -22.70
N LEU A 22 -17.30 18.74 -23.06
CA LEU A 22 -18.60 18.98 -23.70
C LEU A 22 -19.47 19.68 -22.66
N LEU A 23 -20.19 20.74 -23.06
CA LEU A 23 -21.14 21.45 -22.20
C LEU A 23 -22.00 20.42 -21.46
N SER A 24 -21.95 20.48 -20.14
CA SER A 24 -22.53 19.51 -19.21
C SER A 24 -23.99 19.23 -19.50
N SER A 25 -24.36 17.94 -19.55
CA SER A 25 -25.68 17.55 -19.06
C SER A 25 -25.77 17.94 -17.58
N VAL A 26 -26.90 18.52 -17.18
CA VAL A 26 -27.22 19.19 -15.91
C VAL A 26 -26.83 18.45 -14.61
N ALA A 27 -26.39 17.19 -14.67
CA ALA A 27 -26.12 16.35 -13.50
C ALA A 27 -24.65 16.31 -13.02
N ASP A 28 -23.66 16.80 -13.78
CA ASP A 28 -22.24 16.48 -13.51
C ASP A 28 -21.42 17.59 -12.79
N GLY A 29 -22.08 18.49 -12.04
CA GLY A 29 -21.36 19.61 -11.43
C GLY A 29 -22.10 20.38 -10.34
N VAL A 30 -22.80 19.68 -9.43
CA VAL A 30 -23.35 20.36 -8.25
C VAL A 30 -22.21 20.57 -7.24
N SER A 31 -21.60 21.74 -7.28
CA SER A 31 -20.78 22.25 -6.16
C SER A 31 -21.75 22.62 -5.05
N LEU A 32 -21.89 21.74 -4.06
CA LEU A 32 -22.77 21.96 -2.93
C LEU A 32 -22.13 22.99 -2.00
N GLU A 33 -22.77 24.14 -1.85
CA GLU A 33 -22.42 25.17 -0.88
C GLU A 33 -23.05 24.86 0.48
N LEU A 34 -22.50 25.41 1.56
CA LEU A 34 -23.08 25.22 2.91
C LEU A 34 -24.51 25.79 3.00
N SER A 35 -24.84 26.76 2.13
CA SER A 35 -26.19 27.32 1.98
C SER A 35 -27.20 26.36 1.37
N ASP A 36 -26.75 25.28 0.74
CA ASP A 36 -27.63 24.30 0.08
C ASP A 36 -28.26 23.32 1.07
N PHE A 37 -27.81 23.35 2.33
CA PHE A 37 -28.36 22.55 3.42
C PHE A 37 -28.94 23.46 4.49
N THR A 38 -30.15 23.16 4.91
CA THR A 38 -30.69 23.77 6.13
C THR A 38 -29.99 23.20 7.37
N THR A 39 -29.88 23.98 8.44
CA THR A 39 -29.30 23.51 9.71
C THR A 39 -30.02 22.25 10.21
N ASP A 40 -31.35 22.19 10.02
CA ASP A 40 -32.16 21.03 10.39
C ASP A 40 -31.81 19.78 9.57
N GLU A 41 -31.51 19.91 8.27
CA GLU A 41 -31.06 18.79 7.44
C GLU A 41 -29.65 18.33 7.82
N VAL A 42 -28.74 19.28 8.10
CA VAL A 42 -27.38 18.97 8.57
C VAL A 42 -27.44 18.18 9.88
N ASP A 43 -28.22 18.63 10.86
CA ASP A 43 -28.36 17.96 12.15
C ASP A 43 -29.09 16.61 12.06
N LYS A 44 -30.07 16.49 11.16
CA LYS A 44 -30.89 15.28 11.02
C LYS A 44 -30.21 14.18 10.21
N TYR A 45 -29.51 14.52 9.13
CA TYR A 45 -29.01 13.54 8.16
C TYR A 45 -27.50 13.43 8.11
N PHE A 46 -26.77 14.44 8.58
CA PHE A 46 -25.32 14.47 8.49
C PHE A 46 -24.67 14.39 9.86
N ARG A 47 -23.42 13.91 9.86
CA ARG A 47 -22.55 14.00 11.02
C ARG A 47 -21.37 14.88 10.63
N PRO A 48 -21.37 16.17 11.03
CA PRO A 48 -20.23 17.04 10.78
C PRO A 48 -18.95 16.42 11.32
N CYS A 49 -17.90 16.43 10.51
CA CYS A 49 -16.56 16.06 10.95
C CYS A 49 -15.55 17.04 10.37
N THR A 50 -14.76 17.66 11.23
CA THR A 50 -13.64 18.51 10.78
C THR A 50 -12.39 17.64 10.75
N VAL A 51 -11.66 17.70 9.64
CA VAL A 51 -10.46 16.89 9.40
C VAL A 51 -9.28 17.82 9.21
N ASP A 52 -8.25 17.64 10.02
CA ASP A 52 -6.99 18.36 9.94
C ASP A 52 -5.86 17.40 9.52
N PRO A 53 -5.31 17.54 8.30
CA PRO A 53 -4.14 16.80 7.87
C PRO A 53 -2.88 17.39 8.51
N GLY A 54 -2.06 16.55 9.15
CA GLY A 54 -0.86 16.97 9.87
C GLY A 54 0.44 16.34 9.35
N ARG A 55 1.58 16.84 9.86
CA ARG A 55 2.89 16.22 9.59
C ARG A 55 3.12 14.94 10.40
N LYS A 56 2.75 14.99 11.69
CA LYS A 56 2.88 13.86 12.62
C LYS A 56 1.76 12.83 12.44
N ASP A 57 0.56 13.34 12.21
CA ASP A 57 -0.65 12.55 12.01
C ASP A 57 -1.12 12.69 10.58
N THR A 58 -1.38 11.57 9.90
CA THR A 58 -2.02 11.55 8.57
C THR A 58 -3.32 12.36 8.60
N PHE A 59 -4.09 12.21 9.67
CA PHE A 59 -5.18 13.12 9.98
C PHE A 59 -5.52 13.10 11.47
N VAL A 60 -6.11 14.20 11.91
CA VAL A 60 -6.90 14.32 13.14
C VAL A 60 -8.32 14.69 12.72
N SER A 61 -9.33 14.02 13.26
CA SER A 61 -10.73 14.36 13.02
C SER A 61 -11.48 14.62 14.31
N TYR A 62 -12.35 15.62 14.28
CA TYR A 62 -13.24 15.98 15.37
C TYR A 62 -14.69 15.76 14.95
N HIS A 63 -15.45 15.05 15.77
CA HIS A 63 -16.83 14.66 15.46
C HIS A 63 -17.85 15.20 16.47
N GLY A 64 -17.53 16.30 17.16
CA GLY A 64 -18.35 16.89 18.22
C GLY A 64 -18.05 16.32 19.61
N GLY A 65 -18.34 17.12 20.64
CA GLY A 65 -18.09 16.78 22.05
C GLY A 65 -16.61 16.47 22.31
N THR A 66 -16.33 15.23 22.74
CA THR A 66 -14.98 14.73 23.04
C THR A 66 -14.50 13.63 22.05
N ASP A 67 -15.23 13.37 20.96
CA ASP A 67 -14.86 12.37 19.94
C ASP A 67 -13.81 12.93 18.98
N ILE A 68 -12.54 12.77 19.38
CA ILE A 68 -11.35 13.06 18.57
C ILE A 68 -10.74 11.74 18.08
N ARG A 69 -10.55 11.62 16.77
CA ARG A 69 -9.89 10.47 16.15
C ARG A 69 -8.61 10.90 15.46
N ARG A 70 -7.61 10.03 15.50
CA ARG A 70 -6.27 10.30 15.01
C ARG A 70 -5.75 9.08 14.28
N LEU A 71 -5.13 9.31 13.14
CA LEU A 71 -4.30 8.33 12.47
C LEU A 71 -2.90 8.90 12.38
N SER A 72 -1.94 8.31 13.09
CA SER A 72 -0.55 8.75 13.00
C SER A 72 0.06 8.32 11.66
N SER A 73 1.02 9.10 11.15
CA SER A 73 1.76 8.72 9.93
C SER A 73 2.45 7.36 10.08
N ALA A 74 3.00 7.08 11.27
CA ALA A 74 3.60 5.79 11.57
C ALA A 74 2.60 4.63 11.50
N GLU A 75 1.39 4.81 12.04
CA GLU A 75 0.32 3.82 11.94
C GLU A 75 -0.07 3.60 10.47
N TYR A 76 -0.31 4.67 9.71
CA TYR A 76 -0.67 4.60 8.29
C TYR A 76 0.34 3.79 7.47
N TYR A 77 1.64 4.12 7.55
CA TYR A 77 2.66 3.40 6.78
C TYR A 77 2.87 1.96 7.27
N SER A 78 2.56 1.66 8.54
CA SER A 78 2.62 0.30 9.07
C SER A 78 1.48 -0.61 8.61
N MET A 79 0.31 -0.06 8.24
CA MET A 79 -0.87 -0.83 7.85
C MET A 79 -0.67 -1.63 6.56
N SER A 80 0.03 -1.06 5.59
CA SER A 80 0.21 -1.69 4.27
C SER A 80 1.04 -2.98 4.31
N GLY A 81 1.89 -3.15 5.34
CA GLY A 81 2.87 -4.24 5.43
C GLY A 81 4.04 -4.13 4.45
N THR A 82 4.13 -3.04 3.69
CA THR A 82 5.14 -2.83 2.63
C THR A 82 6.56 -2.85 3.18
N VAL A 83 6.79 -2.23 4.34
CA VAL A 83 8.12 -2.19 4.99
C VAL A 83 8.66 -3.60 5.27
N ASN A 84 7.82 -4.50 5.78
CA ASN A 84 8.23 -5.87 6.08
C ASN A 84 8.54 -6.66 4.80
N ARG A 85 7.74 -6.48 3.76
CA ARG A 85 7.97 -7.11 2.44
C ARG A 85 9.24 -6.59 1.79
N GLN A 86 9.49 -5.28 1.85
CA GLN A 86 10.73 -4.66 1.37
C GLN A 86 11.96 -5.20 2.10
N LYS A 87 11.91 -5.28 3.44
CA LYS A 87 13.00 -5.85 4.24
C LYS A 87 13.29 -7.31 3.86
N ALA A 88 12.25 -8.13 3.70
CA ALA A 88 12.40 -9.52 3.26
C ALA A 88 12.99 -9.62 1.84
N GLN A 89 12.54 -8.75 0.92
CA GLN A 89 13.06 -8.72 -0.44
C GLN A 89 14.53 -8.27 -0.47
N GLN A 90 14.92 -7.31 0.36
CA GLN A 90 16.30 -6.86 0.49
C GLN A 90 17.20 -7.99 1.02
N GLY A 91 16.77 -8.70 2.07
CA GLY A 91 17.50 -9.88 2.56
C GLY A 91 17.66 -10.97 1.47
N ARG A 92 16.62 -11.20 0.65
CA ARG A 92 16.73 -12.12 -0.50
C ARG A 92 17.74 -11.64 -1.55
N LYS A 93 17.80 -10.34 -1.85
CA LYS A 93 18.79 -9.79 -2.80
C LYS A 93 20.21 -10.01 -2.31
N GLN A 94 20.45 -9.80 -1.02
CA GLN A 94 21.75 -9.99 -0.38
C GLN A 94 22.17 -11.46 -0.40
N ASN A 95 21.28 -12.35 0.05
CA ASN A 95 21.57 -13.79 0.10
C ASN A 95 21.84 -14.40 -1.30
N LEU A 96 21.20 -13.87 -2.34
CA LEU A 96 21.37 -14.34 -3.72
C LEU A 96 22.44 -13.56 -4.50
N GLY A 97 23.19 -12.65 -3.85
CA GLY A 97 24.24 -11.86 -4.50
C GLY A 97 23.74 -10.87 -5.56
N ILE A 98 22.43 -10.68 -5.69
CA ILE A 98 21.80 -9.78 -6.68
C ILE A 98 22.19 -8.33 -6.44
N GLU A 99 22.39 -7.94 -5.17
CA GLU A 99 22.87 -6.61 -4.83
C GLU A 99 24.28 -6.35 -5.39
N SER A 100 25.19 -7.33 -5.27
CA SER A 100 26.53 -7.24 -5.86
C SER A 100 26.46 -7.16 -7.39
N ILE A 101 25.63 -8.00 -8.02
CA ILE A 101 25.46 -7.98 -9.47
C ILE A 101 24.98 -6.58 -9.91
N LYS A 102 23.99 -6.00 -9.23
CA LYS A 102 23.43 -4.68 -9.56
C LYS A 102 24.43 -3.55 -9.42
N THR A 103 25.21 -3.52 -8.34
CA THR A 103 26.18 -2.45 -8.07
C THR A 103 27.31 -2.44 -9.10
N ASN A 104 27.65 -3.60 -9.64
CA ASN A 104 28.73 -3.76 -10.61
C ASN A 104 28.28 -3.69 -12.08
N ILE A 105 26.99 -3.43 -12.38
CA ILE A 105 26.51 -3.24 -13.76
C ILE A 105 27.21 -2.01 -14.37
N PRO A 106 27.95 -2.17 -15.49
CA PRO A 106 28.50 -1.02 -16.21
C PRO A 106 27.39 -0.10 -16.72
N SER A 107 27.64 1.21 -16.78
CA SER A 107 26.62 2.14 -17.28
C SER A 107 26.34 1.91 -18.78
N PRO A 108 25.08 1.73 -19.19
CA PRO A 108 24.72 1.61 -20.61
C PRO A 108 24.81 2.95 -21.35
N LYS A 109 24.82 4.07 -20.62
CA LYS A 109 24.85 5.42 -21.19
C LYS A 109 26.29 5.81 -21.54
N THR A 110 26.75 5.39 -22.70
CA THR A 110 28.11 5.65 -23.16
C THR A 110 28.19 5.79 -24.68
N ALA A 111 29.05 6.70 -25.15
CA ALA A 111 29.37 6.83 -26.58
C ALA A 111 30.46 5.85 -27.04
N SER A 112 31.09 5.12 -26.10
CA SER A 112 32.15 4.16 -26.40
C SER A 112 31.57 2.78 -26.68
N THR A 113 31.81 2.24 -27.88
CA THR A 113 31.41 0.89 -28.27
C THR A 113 31.95 -0.17 -27.32
N GLN A 114 33.20 -0.04 -26.87
CA GLN A 114 33.83 -1.00 -25.96
C GLN A 114 33.12 -1.05 -24.60
N ARG A 115 32.79 0.12 -24.03
CA ARG A 115 32.04 0.20 -22.76
C ARG A 115 30.63 -0.38 -22.89
N TYR A 116 30.00 -0.16 -24.04
CA TYR A 116 28.69 -0.74 -24.32
C TYR A 116 28.77 -2.26 -24.47
N MET A 117 29.79 -2.80 -25.16
CA MET A 117 30.02 -4.24 -25.22
C MET A 117 30.24 -4.85 -23.83
N LEU A 118 31.00 -4.19 -22.96
CA LEU A 118 31.18 -4.63 -21.57
C LEU A 118 29.85 -4.69 -20.82
N TYR A 119 28.98 -3.69 -20.98
CA TYR A 119 27.63 -3.71 -20.41
C TYR A 119 26.82 -4.92 -20.90
N ILE A 120 26.76 -5.14 -22.22
CA ILE A 120 26.01 -6.25 -22.81
C ILE A 120 26.52 -7.60 -22.32
N THR A 121 27.84 -7.82 -22.38
CA THR A 121 28.47 -9.07 -21.90
C THR A 121 28.17 -9.30 -20.42
N TYR A 122 28.26 -8.26 -19.59
CA TYR A 122 27.97 -8.36 -18.16
C TYR A 122 26.50 -8.73 -17.89
N ILE A 123 25.55 -8.11 -18.59
CA ILE A 123 24.13 -8.42 -18.46
C ILE A 123 23.84 -9.86 -18.91
N LEU A 124 24.39 -10.29 -20.05
CA LEU A 124 24.21 -11.65 -20.56
C LEU A 124 24.79 -12.69 -19.61
N GLN A 125 25.97 -12.42 -19.02
CA GLN A 125 26.61 -13.32 -18.05
C GLN A 125 25.77 -13.53 -16.78
N HIS A 126 25.03 -12.50 -16.34
CA HIS A 126 24.21 -12.55 -15.13
C HIS A 126 22.70 -12.71 -15.42
N MET A 127 22.35 -12.98 -16.67
CA MET A 127 20.98 -12.97 -17.16
C MET A 127 20.09 -13.94 -16.38
N ASP A 128 20.54 -15.19 -16.20
CA ASP A 128 19.79 -16.22 -15.50
C ASP A 128 19.54 -15.86 -14.03
N SER A 129 20.57 -15.38 -13.33
CA SER A 129 20.45 -14.94 -11.94
C SER A 129 19.45 -13.79 -11.78
N LEU A 130 19.45 -12.85 -12.72
CA LEU A 130 18.52 -11.72 -12.73
C LEU A 130 17.09 -12.17 -13.05
N PHE A 131 16.87 -13.01 -14.07
CA PHE A 131 15.54 -13.51 -14.41
C PHE A 131 14.96 -14.41 -13.33
N ASN A 132 15.76 -15.31 -12.76
CA ASN A 132 15.34 -16.18 -11.67
C ASN A 132 14.92 -15.37 -10.43
N PHE A 133 15.62 -14.27 -10.14
CA PHE A 133 15.25 -13.38 -9.05
C PHE A 133 13.99 -12.54 -9.36
N TYR A 134 13.96 -11.91 -10.53
CA TYR A 134 12.87 -11.03 -10.99
C TYR A 134 11.74 -11.79 -11.69
N ASN A 135 11.43 -12.98 -11.18
CA ASN A 135 10.35 -13.81 -11.68
C ASN A 135 8.96 -13.33 -11.20
N PHE A 136 7.94 -14.15 -11.45
CA PHE A 136 6.55 -13.90 -11.07
C PHE A 136 6.35 -13.53 -9.58
N GLU A 137 7.18 -14.04 -8.67
CA GLU A 137 7.11 -13.67 -7.24
C GLU A 137 7.38 -12.17 -7.02
N THR A 138 8.19 -11.52 -7.86
CA THR A 138 8.37 -10.06 -7.79
C THR A 138 7.07 -9.33 -8.18
N THR A 139 6.38 -9.81 -9.22
CA THR A 139 5.08 -9.24 -9.63
C THR A 139 4.03 -9.43 -8.55
N LYS A 140 3.97 -10.62 -7.95
CA LYS A 140 3.10 -10.90 -6.81
C LYS A 140 3.40 -9.99 -5.61
N LEU A 141 4.66 -9.70 -5.31
CA LEU A 141 5.03 -8.74 -4.28
C LEU A 141 4.54 -7.32 -4.59
N LYS A 142 4.65 -6.86 -5.85
CA LYS A 142 4.09 -5.58 -6.30
C LYS A 142 2.57 -5.54 -6.13
N TRP A 143 1.88 -6.62 -6.50
CA TRP A 143 0.44 -6.76 -6.32
C TRP A 143 0.03 -6.71 -4.84
N LEU A 144 0.74 -7.42 -3.96
CA LEU A 144 0.51 -7.37 -2.52
C LEU A 144 0.78 -5.98 -1.92
N ASN A 145 1.77 -5.25 -2.43
CA ASN A 145 1.99 -3.86 -2.04
C ASN A 145 0.82 -2.96 -2.45
N TYR A 146 0.30 -3.14 -3.67
CA TYR A 146 -0.87 -2.41 -4.12
C TYR A 146 -2.08 -2.71 -3.24
N ILE A 147 -2.42 -3.99 -3.02
CA ILE A 147 -3.52 -4.39 -2.12
C ILE A 147 -3.34 -3.78 -0.74
N GLY A 148 -2.15 -3.93 -0.14
CA GLY A 148 -1.90 -3.41 1.21
C GLY A 148 -2.05 -1.89 1.30
N SER A 149 -1.69 -1.14 0.25
CA SER A 149 -1.94 0.30 0.18
C SER A 149 -3.45 0.62 0.09
N GLN A 150 -4.21 -0.15 -0.70
CA GLN A 150 -5.67 0.00 -0.77
C GLN A 150 -6.34 -0.30 0.57
N GLU A 151 -5.92 -1.37 1.24
CA GLU A 151 -6.41 -1.73 2.58
C GLU A 151 -6.08 -0.66 3.62
N ALA A 152 -4.89 -0.04 3.54
CA ALA A 152 -4.49 1.05 4.43
C ALA A 152 -5.39 2.28 4.23
N ILE A 153 -5.71 2.64 2.99
CA ILE A 153 -6.66 3.73 2.69
C ILE A 153 -8.05 3.38 3.23
N GLN A 154 -8.53 2.16 2.98
CA GLN A 154 -9.85 1.72 3.44
C GLN A 154 -9.97 1.75 4.96
N GLU A 155 -8.96 1.28 5.70
CA GLU A 155 -8.96 1.34 7.16
C GLU A 155 -8.81 2.78 7.67
N SER A 156 -8.08 3.65 6.95
CA SER A 156 -7.99 5.09 7.27
C SER A 156 -9.35 5.77 7.21
N VAL A 157 -10.11 5.52 6.14
CA VAL A 157 -11.49 6.01 5.99
C VAL A 157 -12.41 5.40 7.04
N ASN A 158 -12.25 4.12 7.36
CA ASN A 158 -13.03 3.44 8.41
C ASN A 158 -12.73 4.02 9.81
N ILE A 159 -11.48 4.38 10.09
CA ILE A 159 -11.08 5.10 11.33
C ILE A 159 -11.76 6.47 11.37
N LEU A 160 -11.72 7.20 10.25
CA LEU A 160 -12.35 8.51 10.14
C LEU A 160 -13.86 8.43 10.39
N LEU A 161 -14.59 7.57 9.67
CA LEU A 161 -16.05 7.54 9.71
C LEU A 161 -16.61 6.79 10.92
N ASN A 162 -16.10 5.58 11.18
CA ASN A 162 -16.67 4.62 12.14
C ASN A 162 -15.77 4.35 13.35
N GLY A 163 -14.61 5.01 13.43
CA GLY A 163 -13.59 4.76 14.47
C GLY A 163 -12.73 3.53 14.22
N GLY A 164 -13.04 2.72 13.21
CA GLY A 164 -12.31 1.50 12.85
C GLY A 164 -12.12 0.53 14.02
N LYS A 165 -11.11 -0.35 13.93
CA LYS A 165 -10.74 -1.25 15.06
C LYS A 165 -10.09 -0.51 16.22
N LYS A 166 -9.58 0.71 15.98
CA LYS A 166 -8.82 1.52 16.94
C LYS A 166 -9.72 2.11 18.02
N TYR A 167 -10.83 2.73 17.65
CA TYR A 167 -11.74 3.42 18.56
C TYR A 167 -12.98 2.58 18.93
N ASN A 168 -13.36 1.59 18.12
CA ASN A 168 -14.47 0.71 18.45
C ASN A 168 -14.05 -0.48 19.34
N LYS A 169 -14.32 -0.38 20.65
CA LYS A 169 -13.98 -1.41 21.66
C LYS A 169 -14.61 -2.77 21.36
N SER A 170 -15.82 -2.82 20.80
CA SER A 170 -16.52 -4.07 20.48
C SER A 170 -15.89 -4.80 19.28
N ARG A 171 -15.38 -4.04 18.29
CA ARG A 171 -14.68 -4.58 17.10
C ARG A 171 -13.21 -4.90 17.36
N ARG A 172 -12.66 -4.43 18.49
CA ARG A 172 -11.31 -4.78 18.99
C ARG A 172 -11.25 -6.21 19.56
N LYS A 173 -11.90 -7.19 18.90
CA LYS A 173 -11.90 -8.59 19.36
C LYS A 173 -10.48 -9.12 19.44
N ASN A 174 -10.14 -9.65 20.61
CA ASN A 174 -9.02 -10.56 20.91
C ASN A 174 -7.57 -10.06 20.74
N THR A 175 -7.28 -8.78 20.50
CA THR A 175 -5.88 -8.32 20.38
C THR A 175 -5.08 -8.51 21.68
N LYS A 176 -5.68 -8.28 22.85
CA LYS A 176 -5.03 -8.55 24.16
C LYS A 176 -4.83 -10.06 24.41
N LYS A 177 -5.81 -10.89 24.07
CA LYS A 177 -5.75 -12.36 24.25
C LYS A 177 -4.72 -12.99 23.30
N ASN A 178 -4.66 -12.52 22.04
CA ASN A 178 -3.69 -12.95 21.03
C ASN A 178 -2.28 -12.42 21.32
N ARG A 179 -2.13 -11.19 21.83
CA ARG A 179 -0.84 -10.65 22.28
C ARG A 179 -0.28 -11.44 23.47
N LYS A 180 -1.11 -11.76 24.48
CA LYS A 180 -0.73 -12.65 25.59
C LYS A 180 -0.38 -14.07 25.11
N LYS A 181 -1.07 -14.59 24.08
CA LYS A 181 -0.77 -15.90 23.49
C LYS A 181 0.56 -15.89 22.71
N LYS A 182 0.88 -14.78 22.02
CA LYS A 182 2.14 -14.56 21.29
C LYS A 182 3.33 -14.36 22.22
N GLU A 183 3.14 -13.65 23.34
CA GLU A 183 4.13 -13.49 24.42
C GLU A 183 4.38 -14.82 25.17
N LYS A 184 3.35 -15.68 25.31
CA LYS A 184 3.52 -17.04 25.84
C LYS A 184 4.27 -17.95 24.87
N SER A 185 3.97 -17.91 23.57
CA SER A 185 4.68 -18.72 22.56
C SER A 185 6.13 -18.28 22.36
N SER A 186 6.45 -16.98 22.45
CA SER A 186 7.83 -16.50 22.37
C SER A 186 8.67 -16.87 23.60
N LYS A 187 8.03 -17.11 24.76
CA LYS A 187 8.71 -17.62 25.97
C LYS A 187 8.92 -19.13 25.97
N THR A 188 8.14 -19.89 25.19
CA THR A 188 8.27 -21.36 25.08
C THR A 188 9.20 -21.79 23.94
N CYS A 189 9.40 -20.98 22.90
CA CYS A 189 10.32 -21.28 21.80
C CYS A 189 11.78 -20.82 22.02
N GLY A 190 12.24 -20.72 23.27
CA GLY A 190 13.65 -20.48 23.60
C GLY A 190 14.56 -21.70 23.38
N THR A 191 13.98 -22.87 23.14
CA THR A 191 14.71 -24.13 22.94
C THR A 191 13.96 -24.99 21.92
N HIS A 192 14.26 -24.77 20.64
CA HIS A 192 14.36 -25.77 19.56
C HIS A 192 14.15 -25.06 18.21
N ALA A 193 15.26 -24.86 17.52
CA ALA A 193 15.26 -24.75 16.07
C ALA A 193 14.82 -26.10 15.50
N SER A 194 13.70 -26.15 14.77
CA SER A 194 13.47 -27.16 13.75
C SER A 194 12.33 -26.75 12.81
N TYR A 195 12.56 -26.99 11.53
CA TYR A 195 11.66 -26.79 10.41
C TYR A 195 10.33 -27.52 10.62
N HIS A 196 9.17 -26.84 10.45
CA HIS A 196 8.05 -27.32 9.63
C HIS A 196 6.78 -26.45 9.63
N THR A 197 6.18 -26.39 8.43
CA THR A 197 4.74 -26.31 8.11
C THR A 197 4.01 -24.98 8.30
N ILE A 198 4.00 -24.21 7.22
CA ILE A 198 3.00 -23.17 6.91
C ILE A 198 1.62 -23.84 6.85
N ARG A 199 0.80 -23.65 7.89
CA ARG A 199 -0.61 -24.02 7.89
C ARG A 199 -1.36 -23.12 6.90
N LYS A 200 -1.72 -23.70 5.75
CA LYS A 200 -2.71 -23.19 4.80
C LYS A 200 -4.02 -22.88 5.54
N VAL A 201 -4.52 -21.66 5.41
CA VAL A 201 -5.94 -21.35 5.51
C VAL A 201 -6.27 -20.50 4.29
N TYR A 202 -6.50 -21.18 3.17
CA TYR A 202 -7.18 -20.58 2.01
C TYR A 202 -8.67 -20.77 2.25
N THR A 203 -9.37 -19.70 2.60
CA THR A 203 -10.83 -19.67 2.43
C THR A 203 -11.08 -19.21 1.00
N LEU A 204 -11.25 -20.20 0.13
CA LEU A 204 -11.68 -20.07 -1.25
C LEU A 204 -13.14 -19.55 -1.24
N PHE A 205 -13.39 -18.32 -1.65
CA PHE A 205 -14.74 -17.89 -2.05
C PHE A 205 -14.73 -17.76 -3.57
N LEU A 206 -14.98 -18.89 -4.24
CA LEU A 206 -15.59 -18.89 -5.56
C LEU A 206 -17.08 -18.60 -5.36
N PHE A 207 -17.62 -17.57 -6.00
CA PHE A 207 -19.01 -17.62 -6.45
C PHE A 207 -19.05 -17.32 -7.94
N LEU A 208 -19.63 -18.30 -8.64
CA LEU A 208 -19.81 -18.40 -10.06
C LEU A 208 -20.65 -17.24 -10.63
N PHE A 209 -20.23 -16.74 -11.77
CA PHE A 209 -21.17 -16.19 -12.75
C PHE A 209 -22.05 -17.34 -13.25
N SER A 210 -23.37 -17.23 -13.05
CA SER A 210 -24.34 -17.99 -13.84
C SER A 210 -24.94 -17.03 -14.85
N THR A 211 -24.60 -17.24 -16.10
CA THR A 211 -25.33 -16.76 -17.27
C THR A 211 -26.69 -17.46 -17.34
N ASN A 212 -27.74 -16.69 -17.52
CA ASN A 212 -28.87 -16.97 -18.41
C ASN A 212 -29.45 -15.63 -18.83
#